data_AF-A0A9E1S8L1-F1
#
_entry.id   AF-A0A9E1S8L1-F1
#
_cell.length_a   1.000
_cell.length_b   1.000
_cell.length_c   1.000
_cell.angle_alpha   90.00
_cell.angle_beta   90.00
_cell.angle_gamma   90.00
#
_symmetry.space_group_name_H-M   'P 1'
#
loop_
_entity.id
_entity.type
_entity.pdbx_description
1 polymer ?
#
loop_
_entity_poly.entity_id
_entity_poly.type
_entity_poly.pdbx_seq_one_letter_code
_entity_poly.pdbx_strand_id
1 'polypeptide(L)'
;AGLPGMAVLQFAFDGDPENLYLPHNLSPDLVLYTGTHDNDTTCGWYHSTDEEIRGNFRSYFNIPGDFPSWDMLRMAYRTTAQLVIIPMQDLLSLGSEARLNEPGHSFGNWTWRMSPWQLKNISAECSTYLRNQAEISGRLAKKSVASIAKSS
;
A
#
# COMPACT_ATOMS: atom_id res chain seq x y z
N ALA A 1 17.61 -14.95 13.82
CA ALA A 1 17.48 -14.73 12.37
C ALA A 1 16.91 -13.33 12.19
N GLY A 2 17.70 -12.38 11.69
CA GLY A 2 17.31 -10.95 11.62
C GLY A 2 16.69 -10.59 10.28
N LEU A 3 15.66 -11.32 9.85
CA LEU A 3 14.88 -10.97 8.67
C LEU A 3 13.67 -10.13 9.11
N PRO A 4 13.39 -9.00 8.44
CA PRO A 4 12.23 -8.17 8.75
C PRO A 4 10.93 -8.98 8.69
N GLY A 5 10.00 -8.68 9.60
CA GLY A 5 8.64 -9.24 9.55
C GLY A 5 7.85 -8.73 8.35
N MET A 6 6.63 -9.25 8.16
CA MET A 6 5.68 -8.76 7.16
C MET A 6 4.39 -8.30 7.82
N ALA A 7 3.83 -7.18 7.35
CA ALA A 7 2.52 -6.69 7.75
C ALA A 7 1.68 -6.36 6.51
N VAL A 8 0.36 -6.57 6.59
CA VAL A 8 -0.59 -6.31 5.50
C VAL A 8 -1.73 -5.42 6.04
N LEU A 9 -1.85 -4.19 5.52
CA LEU A 9 -2.80 -3.20 6.04
C LEU A 9 -4.26 -3.60 5.87
N GLN A 10 -4.62 -4.39 4.85
CA GLN A 10 -5.99 -4.89 4.70
C GLN A 10 -6.50 -5.72 5.90
N PHE A 11 -5.59 -6.21 6.77
CA PHE A 11 -5.94 -6.97 7.97
C PHE A 11 -6.05 -6.10 9.25
N ALA A 12 -5.93 -4.77 9.13
CA ALA A 12 -5.78 -3.89 10.29
C ALA A 12 -7.08 -3.36 10.92
N PHE A 13 -8.22 -3.44 10.22
CA PHE A 13 -9.41 -2.65 10.56
C PHE A 13 -10.56 -3.46 11.15
N ASP A 14 -10.24 -4.50 11.94
CA ASP A 14 -11.21 -5.35 12.63
C ASP A 14 -11.81 -4.72 13.90
N GLY A 15 -11.33 -3.54 14.30
CA GLY A 15 -11.84 -2.79 15.46
C GLY A 15 -11.08 -3.05 16.76
N ASP A 16 -10.13 -4.00 16.77
CA ASP A 16 -9.24 -4.22 17.91
C ASP A 16 -8.09 -3.20 17.87
N PRO A 17 -7.97 -2.28 18.86
CA PRO A 17 -6.86 -1.34 18.91
C PRO A 17 -5.49 -2.02 19.09
N GLU A 18 -5.44 -3.27 19.56
CA GLU A 18 -4.21 -4.04 19.73
C GLU A 18 -3.83 -4.84 18.46
N ASN A 19 -4.59 -4.71 17.37
CA ASN A 19 -4.29 -5.37 16.10
C ASN A 19 -2.89 -4.95 15.60
N LEU A 20 -2.00 -5.94 15.42
CA LEU A 20 -0.60 -5.74 15.06
C LEU A 20 -0.41 -5.13 13.66
N TYR A 21 -1.43 -5.16 12.80
CA TYR A 21 -1.39 -4.58 11.47
C TYR A 21 -1.78 -3.09 11.45
N LEU A 22 -2.29 -2.53 12.57
CA LEU A 22 -2.59 -1.10 12.67
C LEU A 22 -1.31 -0.26 12.62
N PRO A 23 -1.28 0.86 11.87
CA PRO A 23 -0.09 1.70 11.72
C PRO A 23 0.64 2.11 13.01
N HIS A 24 -0.07 2.32 14.13
CA HIS A 24 0.55 2.71 15.39
C HIS A 24 1.20 1.54 16.16
N ASN A 25 0.85 0.30 15.82
CA ASN A 25 1.41 -0.93 16.41
C ASN A 25 2.56 -1.53 15.57
N LEU A 26 2.87 -0.94 14.42
CA LEU A 26 3.93 -1.42 13.52
C LEU A 26 5.34 -1.16 14.08
N SER A 27 6.17 -2.20 14.05
CA SER A 27 7.63 -2.09 14.27
C SER A 27 8.34 -1.51 13.04
N PRO A 28 9.46 -0.78 13.20
CA PRO A 28 10.28 -0.37 12.05
C PRO A 28 10.87 -1.53 11.24
N ASP A 29 11.18 -2.67 11.88
CA ASP A 29 11.83 -3.84 11.27
C ASP A 29 10.82 -4.75 10.54
N LEU A 30 10.10 -4.18 9.58
CA LEU A 30 9.14 -4.92 8.75
C LEU A 30 9.01 -4.37 7.33
N VAL A 31 8.48 -5.23 6.47
CA VAL A 31 7.97 -4.91 5.14
C VAL A 31 6.46 -4.80 5.21
N LEU A 32 5.93 -3.60 4.92
CA LEU A 32 4.50 -3.31 4.92
C LEU A 32 3.94 -3.41 3.50
N TYR A 33 2.82 -4.08 3.36
CA TYR A 33 2.02 -4.15 2.15
C TYR A 33 0.65 -3.52 2.39
N THR A 34 0.05 -2.89 1.38
CA THR A 34 -1.40 -2.59 1.42
C THR A 34 -2.18 -3.91 1.36
N GLY A 35 -1.90 -4.68 0.31
CA GLY A 35 -2.28 -6.07 0.10
C GLY A 35 -1.12 -6.82 -0.59
N THR A 36 -1.13 -8.14 -0.49
CA THR A 36 -0.22 -9.01 -1.24
C THR A 36 -0.86 -9.45 -2.57
N HIS A 37 -0.23 -10.39 -3.28
CA HIS A 37 -0.82 -10.99 -4.48
C HIS A 37 -2.01 -11.92 -4.19
N ASP A 38 -2.12 -12.45 -2.97
CA ASP A 38 -3.22 -13.32 -2.52
C ASP A 38 -4.44 -12.53 -2.03
N ASN A 39 -4.23 -11.25 -1.75
CA ASN A 39 -5.27 -10.31 -1.37
C ASN A 39 -6.00 -9.79 -2.60
N ASP A 40 -7.25 -9.35 -2.39
CA ASP A 40 -7.91 -8.51 -3.39
C ASP A 40 -7.20 -7.15 -3.50
N THR A 41 -7.49 -6.39 -4.56
CA THR A 41 -7.06 -4.98 -4.64
C THR A 41 -7.66 -4.20 -3.47
N THR A 42 -7.07 -3.08 -3.08
CA THR A 42 -7.61 -2.28 -1.98
C THR A 42 -9.00 -1.74 -2.30
N CYS A 43 -9.29 -1.41 -3.56
CA CYS A 43 -10.67 -1.10 -3.97
C CYS A 43 -11.59 -2.33 -3.86
N GLY A 44 -11.18 -3.49 -4.37
CA GLY A 44 -11.98 -4.72 -4.31
C GLY A 44 -12.29 -5.13 -2.87
N TRP A 45 -11.27 -5.15 -2.01
CA TRP A 45 -11.38 -5.36 -0.56
C TRP A 45 -12.34 -4.35 0.09
N TYR A 46 -12.15 -3.05 -0.14
CA TYR A 46 -12.96 -2.02 0.50
C TYR A 46 -14.44 -2.08 0.12
N HIS A 47 -14.77 -2.48 -1.11
CA HIS A 47 -16.15 -2.58 -1.56
C HIS A 47 -16.83 -3.91 -1.22
N SER A 48 -16.06 -4.97 -0.94
CA SER A 48 -16.59 -6.30 -0.62
C SER A 48 -16.63 -6.60 0.88
N THR A 49 -15.84 -5.91 1.70
CA THR A 49 -15.82 -6.09 3.15
C THR A 49 -17.03 -5.44 3.84
N ASP A 50 -17.30 -5.87 5.08
CA ASP A 50 -18.43 -5.41 5.87
C ASP A 50 -18.33 -3.91 6.21
N GLU A 51 -19.48 -3.26 6.38
CA GLU A 51 -19.54 -1.82 6.69
C GLU A 51 -18.85 -1.47 8.01
N GLU A 52 -18.78 -2.39 8.98
CA GLU A 52 -18.04 -2.22 10.22
C GLU A 52 -16.53 -2.01 9.94
N ILE A 53 -15.94 -2.89 9.13
CA ILE A 53 -14.52 -2.79 8.72
C ILE A 53 -14.28 -1.51 7.92
N ARG A 54 -15.19 -1.16 7.01
CA ARG A 54 -15.10 0.09 6.23
C ARG A 54 -15.21 1.32 7.12
N GLY A 55 -16.09 1.28 8.13
CA GLY A 55 -16.26 2.32 9.14
C GLY A 55 -14.99 2.50 9.97
N ASN A 56 -14.39 1.40 10.42
CA ASN A 56 -13.12 1.40 11.15
C ASN A 56 -11.98 1.98 10.29
N PHE A 57 -11.88 1.57 9.02
CA PHE A 57 -10.92 2.14 8.06
C PHE A 57 -11.06 3.66 7.93
N ARG A 58 -12.28 4.16 7.71
CA ARG A 58 -12.55 5.60 7.55
C ARG A 58 -12.26 6.38 8.83
N SER A 59 -12.72 5.88 9.97
CA SER A 59 -12.51 6.51 11.28
C SER A 59 -11.03 6.54 11.66
N TYR A 60 -10.32 5.42 11.48
CA TYR A 60 -8.91 5.29 11.83
C TYR A 60 -8.03 6.21 10.97
N PHE A 61 -8.30 6.33 9.67
CA PHE A 61 -7.58 7.25 8.79
C PHE A 61 -8.11 8.69 8.81
N ASN A 62 -9.26 8.92 9.45
CA ASN A 62 -9.97 10.21 9.46
C ASN A 62 -10.22 10.77 8.04
N ILE A 63 -10.88 9.95 7.20
CA ILE A 63 -11.12 10.20 5.77
C ILE A 63 -12.55 9.82 5.37
N PRO A 64 -13.07 10.35 4.25
CA PRO A 64 -14.35 9.89 3.69
C PRO A 64 -14.27 8.48 3.08
N GLY A 65 -13.07 8.02 2.68
CA GLY A 65 -12.89 6.71 2.05
C GLY A 65 -13.35 6.65 0.59
N ASP A 66 -13.37 7.78 -0.11
CA ASP A 66 -13.75 7.88 -1.53
C ASP A 66 -12.70 7.24 -2.47
N PHE A 67 -11.44 7.18 -2.03
CA PHE A 67 -10.31 6.67 -2.83
C PHE A 67 -9.48 5.68 -2.00
N PRO A 68 -10.05 4.52 -1.63
CA PRO A 68 -9.47 3.63 -0.61
C PRO A 68 -8.03 3.20 -0.91
N SER A 69 -7.70 2.91 -2.18
CA SER A 69 -6.31 2.57 -2.58
C SER A 69 -5.33 3.72 -2.34
N TRP A 70 -5.70 4.95 -2.67
CA TRP A 70 -4.84 6.12 -2.46
C TRP A 70 -4.79 6.55 -1.00
N ASP A 71 -5.91 6.40 -0.28
CA ASP A 71 -5.99 6.61 1.16
C ASP A 71 -5.04 5.65 1.90
N MET A 72 -5.10 4.37 1.57
CA MET A 72 -4.23 3.36 2.17
C MET A 72 -2.76 3.57 1.78
N LEU A 73 -2.46 3.95 0.52
CA LEU A 73 -1.10 4.30 0.11
C LEU A 73 -0.53 5.46 0.92
N ARG A 74 -1.30 6.56 1.07
CA ARG A 74 -0.87 7.74 1.84
C ARG A 74 -0.54 7.37 3.28
N MET A 75 -1.33 6.49 3.87
CA MET A 75 -1.11 6.01 5.24
C MET A 75 0.06 5.03 5.33
N ALA A 76 0.20 4.11 4.38
CA ALA A 76 1.34 3.21 4.28
C ALA A 76 2.66 4.01 4.24
N TYR A 77 2.70 5.09 3.46
CA TYR A 77 3.85 5.99 3.37
C TYR A 77 4.20 6.65 4.71
N ARG A 78 3.24 6.86 5.61
CA ARG A 78 3.46 7.54 6.90
C ARG A 78 3.74 6.59 8.07
N THR A 79 3.82 5.28 7.82
CA THR A 79 4.17 4.29 8.85
C THR A 79 5.67 4.30 9.19
N THR A 80 6.02 3.63 10.29
CA THR A 80 7.41 3.40 10.74
C THR A 80 8.12 2.29 9.95
N ALA A 81 7.39 1.49 9.16
CA ALA A 81 7.92 0.38 8.38
C ALA A 81 9.09 0.80 7.47
N GLN A 82 10.19 0.05 7.51
CA GLN A 82 11.39 0.32 6.72
C GLN A 82 11.12 0.21 5.21
N LEU A 83 10.29 -0.73 4.79
CA LEU A 83 9.91 -0.92 3.39
C LEU A 83 8.39 -0.95 3.25
N VAL A 84 7.87 -0.23 2.26
CA VAL A 84 6.45 -0.23 1.90
C VAL A 84 6.33 -0.69 0.45
N ILE A 85 5.47 -1.67 0.19
CA ILE A 85 5.20 -2.22 -1.13
C ILE A 85 3.72 -2.01 -1.44
N ILE A 86 3.46 -1.38 -2.59
CA ILE A 86 2.12 -1.11 -3.10
C ILE A 86 1.94 -1.91 -4.40
N PRO A 87 0.91 -2.77 -4.51
CA PRO A 87 0.57 -3.41 -5.78
C PRO A 87 0.24 -2.39 -6.87
N MET A 88 0.60 -2.70 -8.12
CA MET A 88 0.32 -1.80 -9.25
C MET A 88 -1.18 -1.60 -9.47
N GLN A 89 -2.01 -2.59 -9.11
CA GLN A 89 -3.47 -2.48 -9.15
C GLN A 89 -4.01 -1.37 -8.25
N ASP A 90 -3.39 -1.15 -7.08
CA ASP A 90 -3.79 -0.10 -6.14
C ASP A 90 -3.44 1.29 -6.70
N LEU A 91 -2.28 1.43 -7.35
CA LEU A 91 -1.90 2.68 -8.04
C LEU A 91 -2.87 3.02 -9.19
N LEU A 92 -3.44 2.00 -9.84
CA LEU A 92 -4.45 2.14 -10.89
C LEU A 92 -5.88 2.25 -10.33
N SER A 93 -6.08 2.09 -9.02
CA SER A 93 -7.39 2.07 -8.36
C SER A 93 -8.38 1.04 -8.97
N LEU A 94 -7.87 -0.10 -9.43
CA LEU A 94 -8.69 -1.17 -10.02
C LEU A 94 -9.46 -1.96 -8.96
N GLY A 95 -10.62 -2.51 -9.31
CA GLY A 95 -11.42 -3.37 -8.44
C GLY A 95 -11.00 -4.84 -8.48
N SER A 96 -11.89 -5.72 -8.02
CA SER A 96 -11.63 -7.16 -7.91
C SER A 96 -11.37 -7.86 -9.24
N GLU A 97 -11.75 -7.23 -10.37
CA GLU A 97 -11.39 -7.71 -11.72
C GLU A 97 -9.88 -7.75 -11.97
N ALA A 98 -9.09 -7.07 -11.12
CA ALA A 98 -7.64 -7.02 -11.19
C ALA A 98 -6.94 -7.86 -10.10
N ARG A 99 -7.69 -8.63 -9.30
CA ARG A 99 -7.13 -9.54 -8.29
C ARG A 99 -6.14 -10.50 -8.95
N LEU A 100 -4.94 -10.63 -8.37
CA LEU A 100 -3.88 -11.44 -8.98
C LEU A 100 -4.04 -12.93 -8.67
N ASN A 101 -4.31 -13.27 -7.41
CA ASN A 101 -4.55 -14.63 -6.98
C ASN A 101 -5.67 -14.67 -5.92
N GLU A 102 -6.51 -15.70 -6.02
CA GLU A 102 -7.48 -16.07 -5.01
C GLU A 102 -7.13 -17.46 -4.46
N PRO A 103 -6.53 -17.53 -3.26
CA PRO A 103 -6.20 -18.80 -2.62
C PRO A 103 -7.41 -19.74 -2.53
N GLY A 104 -7.19 -21.03 -2.81
CA GLY A 104 -8.24 -22.04 -2.82
C GLY A 104 -9.01 -22.16 -4.13
N HIS A 105 -8.83 -21.24 -5.08
CA HIS A 105 -9.41 -21.34 -6.43
C HIS A 105 -8.38 -21.86 -7.43
N SER A 106 -8.76 -22.84 -8.26
CA SER A 106 -7.83 -23.52 -9.17
C SER A 106 -7.73 -22.87 -10.56
N PHE A 107 -8.57 -21.90 -10.89
CA PHE A 107 -8.66 -21.27 -12.21
C PHE A 107 -8.80 -19.75 -12.10
N GLY A 108 -8.40 -19.02 -13.15
CA GLY A 108 -8.55 -17.55 -13.24
C GLY A 108 -7.40 -16.74 -12.64
N ASN A 109 -6.58 -17.35 -11.78
CA ASN A 109 -5.43 -16.70 -11.14
C ASN A 109 -4.26 -16.40 -12.08
N TRP A 110 -3.42 -15.45 -11.70
CA TRP A 110 -2.16 -15.07 -12.39
C TRP A 110 -2.35 -14.54 -13.81
N THR A 111 -3.56 -14.05 -14.13
CA THR A 111 -3.91 -13.59 -15.47
C THR A 111 -3.86 -12.07 -15.63
N TRP A 112 -3.88 -11.31 -14.53
CA TRP A 112 -3.86 -9.84 -14.60
C TRP A 112 -2.59 -9.31 -15.26
N ARG A 113 -2.75 -8.32 -16.15
CA ARG A 113 -1.64 -7.65 -16.84
C ARG A 113 -1.89 -6.17 -16.90
N MET A 114 -0.86 -5.40 -16.58
CA MET A 114 -0.84 -3.96 -16.83
C MET A 114 -0.61 -3.69 -18.31
N SER A 115 -1.46 -2.87 -18.91
CA SER A 115 -1.28 -2.40 -20.28
C SER A 115 -0.16 -1.35 -20.38
N PRO A 116 0.52 -1.22 -21.54
CA PRO A 116 1.48 -0.14 -21.76
C PRO A 116 0.88 1.27 -21.59
N TRP A 117 -0.42 1.42 -21.89
CA TRP A 117 -1.14 2.70 -21.72
C TRP A 117 -1.31 3.05 -20.23
N GLN A 118 -1.72 2.09 -19.39
CA GLN A 118 -1.80 2.28 -17.93
C GLN A 118 -0.44 2.69 -17.33
N LEU A 119 0.64 2.02 -17.73
CA LEU A 119 1.99 2.37 -17.27
C LEU A 119 2.37 3.80 -17.67
N LYS A 120 2.09 4.20 -18.92
CA LYS A 120 2.36 5.55 -19.41
C LYS A 120 1.58 6.59 -18.61
N ASN A 121 0.30 6.36 -18.34
CA ASN A 121 -0.54 7.31 -17.61
C ASN A 121 -0.08 7.50 -16.17
N ILE A 122 0.16 6.41 -15.42
CA ILE A 122 0.69 6.53 -14.05
C ILE A 122 2.02 7.29 -14.04
N SER A 123 2.90 7.00 -15.00
CA SER A 123 4.19 7.66 -15.11
C SER A 123 4.05 9.17 -15.39
N ALA A 124 3.07 9.57 -16.20
CA ALA A 124 2.83 10.95 -16.55
C ALA A 124 2.07 11.74 -15.47
N GLU A 125 1.06 11.11 -14.85
CA GLU A 125 0.07 11.80 -14.00
C GLU A 125 0.38 11.65 -12.51
N CYS A 126 0.88 10.48 -12.10
CA CYS A 126 1.02 10.15 -10.68
C CYS A 126 2.45 10.22 -10.16
N SER A 127 3.47 10.13 -11.03
CA SER A 127 4.88 10.02 -10.61
C SER A 127 5.33 11.20 -9.73
N THR A 128 4.99 12.42 -10.11
CA THR A 128 5.26 13.64 -9.32
C THR A 128 4.58 13.57 -7.96
N TYR A 129 3.31 13.16 -7.92
CA TYR A 129 2.58 13.04 -6.66
C TYR A 129 3.15 11.95 -5.75
N LEU A 130 3.46 10.77 -6.29
CA LEU A 130 4.08 9.66 -5.56
C LEU A 130 5.46 10.05 -5.01
N ARG A 131 6.25 10.77 -5.81
CA ARG A 131 7.53 11.34 -5.36
C ARG A 131 7.33 12.32 -4.21
N ASN A 132 6.37 13.23 -4.32
CA ASN A 132 6.07 14.19 -3.26
C ASN A 132 5.63 13.49 -1.98
N GLN A 133 4.76 12.47 -2.07
CA GLN A 133 4.39 11.67 -0.90
C GLN A 133 5.61 10.97 -0.28
N ALA A 134 6.51 10.41 -1.10
CA ALA A 134 7.72 9.76 -0.60
C ALA A 134 8.68 10.77 0.04
N GLU A 135 8.75 11.99 -0.47
CA GLU A 135 9.61 13.06 0.06
C GLU A 135 9.15 13.51 1.44
N ILE A 136 7.87 13.88 1.57
CA ILE A 136 7.31 14.37 2.86
C ILE A 136 7.33 13.29 3.95
N SER A 137 7.34 12.01 3.56
CA SER A 137 7.38 10.88 4.49
C SER A 137 8.78 10.28 4.67
N GLY A 138 9.84 10.93 4.14
CA GLY A 138 11.23 10.49 4.34
C GLY A 138 11.60 9.17 3.65
N ARG A 139 10.85 8.77 2.62
CA ARG A 139 11.04 7.52 1.85
C ARG A 139 11.85 7.68 0.55
N LEU A 140 12.33 8.89 0.24
CA LEU A 140 13.32 9.06 -0.82
C LEU A 140 14.69 8.56 -0.35
N ALA A 141 15.47 8.01 -1.29
CA ALA A 141 16.85 7.62 -1.03
C ALA A 141 17.64 8.82 -0.45
N LYS A 142 18.24 8.63 0.72
CA LYS A 142 19.15 9.63 1.29
C LYS A 142 20.34 9.77 0.34
N LYS A 143 20.64 11.00 -0.10
CA LYS A 143 21.91 11.27 -0.80
C LYS A 143 23.05 10.84 0.11
N SER A 144 23.93 9.96 -0.36
CA SER A 144 25.08 9.55 0.45
C SER A 144 25.99 10.76 0.68
N VAL A 145 26.53 10.88 1.89
CA VAL A 145 27.42 11.98 2.31
C VAL A 145 28.70 12.05 1.44
N ALA A 146 29.00 11.00 0.67
CA ALA A 146 30.17 10.94 -0.20
C ALA A 146 30.14 11.92 -1.39
N SER A 147 29.00 12.55 -1.72
CA SER A 147 28.93 13.54 -2.80
C SER A 147 29.23 14.98 -2.37
N ILE A 148 29.31 15.27 -1.06
CA ILE A 148 29.55 16.64 -0.55
C ILE A 148 31.06 16.95 -0.48
N ALA A 149 31.91 15.93 -0.36
CA ALA A 149 33.36 16.09 -0.23
C ALA A 149 34.13 16.23 -1.57
N LYS A 150 33.44 16.30 -2.73
CA LYS A 150 34.08 16.43 -4.06
C LYS A 150 33.85 17.79 -4.74
N SER A 151 33.28 18.76 -4.03
CA SER A 151 33.03 20.11 -4.55
C SER A 151 33.62 21.20 -3.64
N SER A 152 34.79 20.93 -3.05
CA SER A 152 35.57 21.91 -2.27
C SER A 152 36.98 21.99 -2.82
#